data_AF-V8NG21-F1
#
_entry.id   AF-V8NG21-F1
#
_cell.length_a   1.000
_cell.length_b   1.000
_cell.length_c   1.000
_cell.angle_alpha   90.00
_cell.angle_beta   90.00
_cell.angle_gamma   90.00
#
_symmetry.space_group_name_H-M   'P 1'
#
loop_
_entity.id
_entity.type
_entity.pdbx_description
1 polymer ?
#
loop_
_entity_poly.entity_id
_entity_poly.type
_entity_poly.pdbx_seq_one_letter_code
_entity_poly.pdbx_strand_id
1 'polypeptide(L)'
;MEWDYIATQGPLQNTCQDFWQMVWEQGVAIITMVTAEEEGGREKSFRYWPRLGSRHNTVTYGRFKITTRFRTDSGCYATTGLKIKHLLTGQERTVWHLQYTDWPEHGCPEDTKGFL
;
A
#
# COMPACT_ATOMS: atom_id res chain seq x y z
N MET A 1 11.84 0.12 23.16
CA MET A 1 10.70 0.23 22.23
C MET A 1 10.81 -0.95 21.30
N GLU A 2 9.79 -1.78 21.27
CA GLU A 2 9.72 -2.96 20.39
C GLU A 2 8.80 -2.59 19.22
N TRP A 3 9.20 -2.96 18.01
CA TRP A 3 8.45 -2.68 16.79
C TRP A 3 7.93 -4.00 16.24
N ASP A 4 6.62 -4.08 16.05
CA ASP A 4 5.97 -5.24 15.46
C ASP A 4 5.85 -5.08 13.95
N TYR A 5 6.21 -6.13 13.20
CA TYR A 5 6.15 -6.13 11.74
C TYR A 5 5.37 -7.33 11.24
N ILE A 6 4.61 -7.11 10.16
CA ILE A 6 4.02 -8.17 9.36
C ILE A 6 4.70 -8.15 8.00
N ALA A 7 5.50 -9.16 7.70
CA ALA A 7 6.06 -9.37 6.37
C ALA A 7 5.08 -10.17 5.51
N THR A 8 4.81 -9.70 4.29
CA THR A 8 3.92 -10.36 3.34
C THR A 8 4.38 -10.12 1.91
N GLN A 9 3.90 -10.94 0.99
CA GLN A 9 4.09 -10.74 -0.45
C GLN A 9 3.26 -9.55 -0.96
N GLY A 10 3.62 -9.03 -2.14
CA GLY A 10 2.74 -8.13 -2.89
C GLY A 10 1.38 -8.79 -3.12
N PRO A 11 0.24 -8.12 -2.82
CA PRO A 11 -1.07 -8.72 -3.02
C PRO A 11 -1.28 -9.16 -4.47
N LEU A 12 -1.82 -10.36 -4.66
CA LEU A 12 -2.36 -10.82 -5.93
C LEU A 12 -3.79 -10.31 -6.10
N GLN A 13 -4.28 -10.26 -7.34
CA GLN A 13 -5.65 -9.81 -7.65
C GLN A 13 -6.72 -10.49 -6.77
N ASN A 14 -6.62 -11.81 -6.56
CA ASN A 14 -7.55 -12.61 -5.78
C ASN A 14 -7.32 -12.56 -4.26
N THR A 15 -6.23 -11.96 -3.78
CA THR A 15 -5.86 -11.89 -2.35
C THR A 15 -5.95 -10.48 -1.75
N CYS A 16 -6.37 -9.48 -2.56
CA CYS A 16 -6.51 -8.10 -2.08
C CYS A 16 -7.49 -7.98 -0.92
N GLN A 17 -8.55 -8.78 -0.90
CA GLN A 17 -9.49 -8.82 0.22
C GLN A 17 -8.81 -9.31 1.50
N ASP A 18 -8.04 -10.39 1.42
CA ASP A 18 -7.35 -10.98 2.57
C ASP A 18 -6.30 -10.02 3.13
N PHE A 19 -5.58 -9.32 2.25
CA PHE A 19 -4.64 -8.27 2.63
C PHE A 19 -5.33 -7.15 3.44
N TRP A 20 -6.46 -6.62 2.97
CA TRP A 20 -7.19 -5.58 3.69
C TRP A 20 -7.84 -6.09 4.98
N GLN A 21 -8.22 -7.37 5.03
CA GLN A 21 -8.69 -8.01 6.26
C GLN A 21 -7.58 -8.06 7.32
N MET A 22 -6.37 -8.50 6.93
CA MET A 22 -5.19 -8.51 7.81
C MET A 22 -4.86 -7.10 8.32
N VAL A 23 -4.82 -6.10 7.44
CA VAL A 23 -4.57 -4.69 7.81
C VAL A 23 -5.58 -4.21 8.85
N TRP A 24 -6.85 -4.56 8.68
CA TRP A 24 -7.91 -4.17 9.61
C TRP A 24 -7.81 -4.91 10.95
N GLU A 25 -7.70 -6.23 10.94
CA GLU A 25 -7.70 -7.07 12.14
C GLU A 25 -6.49 -6.78 13.03
N GLN A 26 -5.31 -6.58 12.43
CA GLN A 26 -4.06 -6.31 13.14
C GLN A 26 -3.88 -4.82 13.50
N GLY A 27 -4.83 -3.95 13.13
CA GLY A 27 -4.75 -2.52 13.46
C GLY A 27 -3.59 -1.80 12.77
N VAL A 28 -3.19 -2.26 11.58
CA VAL A 28 -2.06 -1.69 10.84
C VAL A 28 -2.35 -0.23 10.45
N ALA A 29 -1.48 0.68 10.89
CA ALA A 29 -1.56 2.11 10.57
C ALA A 29 -0.62 2.52 9.42
N ILE A 30 0.40 1.72 9.13
CA ILE A 30 1.43 2.00 8.12
C ILE A 30 1.65 0.75 7.27
N ILE A 31 1.62 0.91 5.96
CA ILE A 31 2.00 -0.09 4.97
C ILE A 31 3.26 0.42 4.27
N THR A 32 4.32 -0.38 4.26
CA THR A 32 5.55 -0.09 3.51
C THR A 32 5.63 -1.03 2.32
N MET A 33 5.61 -0.48 1.11
CA MET A 33 5.78 -1.19 -0.15
C MET A 33 7.18 -0.90 -0.68
N VAL A 34 8.00 -1.94 -0.83
CA VAL A 34 9.41 -1.84 -1.23
C VAL A 34 9.64 -2.24 -2.70
N THR A 35 8.56 -2.36 -3.48
CA THR A 35 8.63 -2.74 -4.90
C THR A 35 7.78 -1.79 -5.76
N ALA A 36 8.08 -1.74 -7.05
CA ALA A 36 7.11 -1.25 -8.03
C ALA A 36 5.95 -2.26 -8.18
N GLU A 37 4.86 -1.85 -8.83
CA GLU A 37 3.77 -2.78 -9.18
C GLU A 37 4.17 -3.75 -10.29
N GLU A 38 5.03 -3.28 -11.20
CA GLU A 38 5.58 -4.03 -12.32
C GLU A 38 7.07 -3.71 -12.47
N GLU A 39 7.89 -4.73 -12.69
CA GLU A 39 9.33 -4.60 -12.98
C GLU A 39 9.65 -5.55 -14.14
N GLY A 40 10.37 -5.06 -15.17
CA GLY A 40 10.72 -5.88 -16.33
C GLY A 40 9.54 -6.50 -17.08
N GLY A 41 8.38 -5.85 -17.08
CA GLY A 41 7.16 -6.39 -17.70
C GLY A 41 6.46 -7.49 -16.88
N ARG A 42 6.87 -7.73 -15.63
CA ARG A 42 6.30 -8.73 -14.73
C ARG A 42 5.61 -8.06 -13.55
N GLU A 43 4.35 -8.41 -13.32
CA GLU A 43 3.60 -7.97 -12.14
C GLU A 43 4.28 -8.48 -10.86
N LYS A 44 4.58 -7.56 -9.93
CA LYS A 44 5.15 -7.83 -8.61
C LYS A 44 4.12 -7.69 -7.51
N SER A 45 3.17 -6.79 -7.71
CA SER A 45 2.04 -6.58 -6.83
C SER A 45 0.87 -6.07 -7.64
N PHE A 46 -0.29 -6.69 -7.47
CA PHE A 46 -1.53 -6.12 -7.92
C PHE A 46 -1.77 -4.79 -7.22
N ARG A 47 -2.40 -3.84 -7.92
CA ARG A 47 -2.81 -2.57 -7.32
C ARG A 47 -4.01 -2.78 -6.39
N TYR A 48 -3.73 -2.92 -5.11
CA TYR A 48 -4.74 -3.14 -4.06
C TYR A 48 -5.30 -1.83 -3.46
N TRP A 49 -4.91 -0.66 -3.97
CA TRP A 49 -5.44 0.65 -3.56
C TRP A 49 -5.79 1.53 -4.78
N PRO A 50 -6.76 2.45 -4.69
CA PRO A 50 -7.18 3.24 -5.85
C PRO A 50 -6.20 4.37 -6.16
N ARG A 51 -5.96 4.68 -7.44
CA ARG A 51 -5.15 5.85 -7.83
C ARG A 51 -5.90 7.16 -7.51
N LEU A 52 -5.16 8.19 -7.08
CA LEU A 52 -5.71 9.54 -7.02
C LEU A 52 -5.96 10.05 -8.46
N GLY A 53 -7.08 10.75 -8.67
CA GLY A 53 -7.42 11.34 -9.97
C GLY A 53 -8.11 10.40 -10.98
N SER A 54 -8.33 9.12 -10.65
CA SER A 54 -9.23 8.27 -11.44
C SER A 54 -10.69 8.68 -11.20
N ARG A 55 -11.60 8.32 -12.12
CA ARG A 55 -13.06 8.54 -11.98
C ARG A 55 -13.62 8.01 -10.66
N HIS A 56 -12.92 7.05 -10.03
CA HIS A 56 -13.26 6.46 -8.74
C HIS A 56 -12.00 6.39 -7.86
N ASN A 57 -11.82 7.35 -6.97
CA ASN A 57 -10.79 7.32 -5.93
C ASN A 57 -11.08 6.30 -4.80
N THR A 58 -11.99 5.35 -5.04
CA THR A 58 -12.41 4.32 -4.10
C THR A 58 -12.47 2.96 -4.76
N VAL A 59 -12.10 1.92 -4.03
CA VAL A 59 -12.27 0.51 -4.41
C VAL A 59 -12.82 -0.28 -3.23
N THR A 60 -13.60 -1.32 -3.49
CA THR A 60 -14.18 -2.17 -2.44
C THR A 60 -13.59 -3.56 -2.54
N TYR A 61 -13.08 -4.08 -1.42
CA TYR A 61 -12.64 -5.46 -1.27
C TYR A 61 -13.43 -6.11 -0.12
N GLY A 62 -14.34 -7.01 -0.46
CA GLY A 62 -15.26 -7.62 0.51
C GLY A 62 -15.99 -6.57 1.35
N ARG A 63 -15.74 -6.58 2.67
CA ARG A 63 -16.36 -5.69 3.65
C ARG A 63 -15.63 -4.36 3.85
N PHE A 64 -14.60 -4.07 3.07
CA PHE A 64 -13.77 -2.88 3.22
C PHE A 64 -13.86 -1.99 1.99
N LYS A 65 -14.20 -0.71 2.20
CA LYS A 65 -14.08 0.32 1.19
C LYS A 65 -12.82 1.13 1.44
N ILE A 66 -11.93 1.11 0.46
CA ILE A 66 -10.64 1.81 0.48
C ILE A 66 -10.79 3.09 -0.33
N THR A 67 -10.37 4.21 0.24
CA THR A 67 -10.42 5.53 -0.40
C THR A 67 -9.04 6.16 -0.36
N THR A 68 -8.56 6.62 -1.51
CA THR A 68 -7.34 7.43 -1.57
C THR A 68 -7.71 8.89 -1.32
N ARG A 69 -7.10 9.47 -0.28
CA ARG A 69 -7.35 10.85 0.15
C ARG A 69 -6.40 11.84 -0.52
N PHE A 70 -5.12 11.50 -0.53
CA PHE A 70 -4.08 12.27 -1.19
C PHE A 70 -2.91 11.35 -1.54
N ARG A 71 -2.03 11.86 -2.38
CA ARG A 71 -0.73 11.29 -2.69
C ARG A 71 0.28 12.42 -2.80
N THR A 72 1.46 12.21 -2.24
CA THR A 72 2.60 13.12 -2.34
C THR A 72 3.82 12.30 -2.73
N ASP A 73 4.44 12.65 -3.86
CA ASP A 73 5.68 12.05 -4.33
C ASP A 73 6.85 12.95 -3.88
N SER A 74 7.89 12.35 -3.28
CA SER A 74 9.02 13.04 -2.66
C SER A 74 10.31 12.23 -2.85
N GLY A 75 11.15 12.65 -3.80
CA GLY A 75 12.39 11.95 -4.12
C GLY A 75 12.13 10.48 -4.43
N CYS A 76 12.68 9.60 -3.59
CA CYS A 76 12.65 8.15 -3.72
C CYS A 76 11.37 7.49 -3.15
N TYR A 77 10.40 8.27 -2.66
CA TYR A 77 9.21 7.74 -2.01
C TYR A 77 7.92 8.38 -2.51
N ALA A 78 6.85 7.60 -2.51
CA ALA A 78 5.50 8.10 -2.60
C ALA A 78 4.71 7.77 -1.32
N THR A 79 4.16 8.81 -0.71
CA THR A 79 3.26 8.68 0.44
C THR A 79 1.82 8.83 -0.03
N THR A 80 0.98 7.85 0.27
CA THR A 80 -0.45 7.87 -0.05
C THR A 80 -1.26 7.76 1.25
N GLY A 81 -2.14 8.74 1.48
CA GLY A 81 -3.08 8.70 2.59
C GLY A 81 -4.32 7.89 2.22
N LEU A 82 -4.48 6.72 2.84
CA LEU A 82 -5.60 5.82 2.61
C LEU A 82 -6.60 5.88 3.77
N LYS A 83 -7.88 5.73 3.44
CA LYS A 83 -8.95 5.53 4.41
C LYS A 83 -9.62 4.19 4.16
N ILE A 84 -9.65 3.36 5.19
CA ILE A 84 -10.40 2.11 5.21
C ILE A 84 -11.72 2.36 5.94
N LYS A 85 -12.83 1.99 5.32
CA LYS A 85 -14.15 1.94 5.96
C LYS A 85 -14.64 0.50 6.01
N HIS A 86 -14.89 -0.01 7.22
CA HIS A 86 -15.59 -1.27 7.40
C HIS A 86 -17.08 -1.07 7.14
N LEU A 87 -17.60 -1.66 6.07
CA LEU A 87 -18.92 -1.36 5.54
C LEU A 87 -20.07 -1.79 6.45
N LEU A 88 -19.87 -2.85 7.26
CA LEU A 88 -20.91 -3.38 8.14
C LEU A 88 -21.04 -2.58 9.44
N THR A 89 -19.92 -2.09 9.99
CA THR A 89 -19.91 -1.35 11.28
C THR A 89 -19.86 0.16 11.07
N GLY A 90 -19.54 0.63 9.86
CA GLY A 90 -19.32 2.04 9.56
C GLY A 90 -18.01 2.60 10.13
N GLN A 91 -17.23 1.81 10.87
CA GLN A 91 -15.96 2.24 11.46
C GLN A 91 -14.94 2.57 10.37
N GLU A 92 -14.09 3.54 10.66
CA GLU A 92 -13.11 4.06 9.71
C GLU A 92 -11.73 4.16 10.36
N ARG A 93 -10.69 3.90 9.57
CA ARG A 93 -9.28 4.02 9.96
C ARG A 93 -8.48 4.66 8.85
N THR A 94 -7.46 5.43 9.23
CA THR A 94 -6.47 5.98 8.29
C THR A 94 -5.27 5.06 8.25
N VAL A 95 -4.77 4.79 7.05
CA VAL A 95 -3.54 4.02 6.82
C VAL A 95 -2.61 4.82 5.93
N TRP A 96 -1.36 4.93 6.34
CA TRP A 96 -0.29 5.53 5.56
C TRP A 96 0.36 4.48 4.68
N HIS A 97 0.32 4.67 3.37
CA HIS A 97 0.99 3.79 2.42
C HIS A 97 2.24 4.47 1.90
N LEU A 98 3.40 3.95 2.30
CA LEU A 98 4.73 4.42 1.93
C LEU A 98 5.28 3.48 0.86
N GLN A 99 5.44 3.96 -0.36
CA GLN A 99 6.05 3.21 -1.45
C GLN A 99 7.45 3.73 -1.71
N TYR A 100 8.46 2.88 -1.59
CA TYR A 100 9.79 3.18 -2.08
C TYR A 100 9.83 2.94 -3.60
N THR A 101 10.22 3.95 -4.36
CA THR A 101 10.12 3.95 -5.83
C THR A 101 11.47 3.78 -6.53
N ASP A 102 12.58 3.93 -5.81
CA ASP A 102 13.93 3.96 -6.39
C ASP A 102 14.67 2.62 -6.19
N TRP A 103 13.96 1.54 -5.91
CA TRP A 103 14.60 0.22 -5.88
C TRP A 103 14.90 -0.24 -7.32
N PRO A 104 16.18 -0.46 -7.68
CA PRO A 104 16.53 -0.86 -9.04
C PRO A 104 16.17 -2.33 -9.31
N GLU A 105 15.80 -2.64 -10.55
CA GLU A 105 15.44 -4.00 -10.99
C GLU A 105 16.59 -5.02 -10.82
N HIS A 106 17.83 -4.54 -10.84
CA HIS A 106 19.04 -5.32 -10.57
C HIS A 106 19.89 -4.64 -9.51
N GLY A 107 20.19 -5.35 -8.42
CA GLY A 107 21.06 -4.88 -7.35
C GLY A 107 20.31 -4.22 -6.19
N CYS A 108 20.96 -3.23 -5.57
CA CYS A 108 20.42 -2.41 -4.49
C CYS A 108 20.61 -0.92 -4.84
N PRO A 109 19.88 0.01 -4.19
CA PRO A 109 20.09 1.44 -4.38
C PRO A 109 21.56 1.82 -4.18
N GLU A 110 22.11 2.65 -5.08
CA GLU A 110 23.52 3.08 -5.04
C GLU A 110 23.82 3.98 -3.83
N ASP A 111 22.82 4.69 -3.32
CA ASP A 111 22.92 5.51 -2.11
C ASP A 111 21.85 5.09 -1.09
N THR A 112 22.31 4.75 0.12
CA THR A 112 21.46 4.38 1.26
C THR A 112 20.71 5.56 1.86
N LYS A 113 21.12 6.81 1.58
CA LYS A 113 20.43 8.03 2.10
C LYS A 113 18.99 8.14 1.64
N GLY A 114 18.65 7.57 0.50
CA GLY A 114 17.28 7.51 0.01
C GLY A 114 16.47 6.38 0.63
N PHE A 115 17.09 5.43 1.32
CA PHE A 115 16.46 4.25 1.96
C PHE A 115 16.34 4.38 3.49
N LEU A 116 17.30 5.07 4.11
CA LEU A 116 17.41 5.35 5.55
C LEU A 116 16.69 6.63 5.94
#